data_AF-A0A9E6AKP5-F1
#
_entry.id   AF-A0A9E6AKP5-F1
#
_cell.length_a   1.000
_cell.length_b   1.000
_cell.length_c   1.000
_cell.angle_alpha   90.00
_cell.angle_beta   90.00
_cell.angle_gamma   90.00
#
_symmetry.space_group_name_H-M   'P 1'
#
loop_
_entity.id
_entity.type
_entity.pdbx_description
1 polymer ?
#
loop_
_entity_poly.entity_id
_entity_poly.type
_entity_poly.pdbx_seq_one_letter_code
_entity_poly.pdbx_strand_id
1 'polypeptide(L)'
;MSRAAGLSLAIRALFGILLGIAASTGCEHEQYCLGDDCSLNPSIDSGTGTVDAAQDPGCENDDQCPGFLSVCKTVTHECVSCLSDADCPLPRTGRCDLNRNQCVQCLSAADCSSGEVCVATPGDCATPCTSASQCDDSGPLFSSFCDPALEVCVQCLEDTDCAVLGSIGGGAIGAGYCELGSCVGCRSNDDCTEASPRCILGICSPCSGSGDCSL
;
A
#
# COMPACT_ATOMS: atom_id res chain seq x y z
N MET A 1 67.51 -7.71 -18.11
CA MET A 1 66.90 -8.05 -19.41
C MET A 1 65.39 -7.90 -19.27
N SER A 2 64.76 -7.20 -20.23
CA SER A 2 63.31 -6.95 -20.41
C SER A 2 62.66 -5.93 -19.45
N ARG A 3 61.70 -5.07 -19.83
CA ARG A 3 61.34 -4.27 -21.03
C ARG A 3 60.05 -3.49 -20.66
N ALA A 4 59.80 -2.34 -21.32
CA ALA A 4 58.58 -1.49 -21.34
C ALA A 4 58.38 -0.55 -20.11
N ALA A 5 58.49 0.78 -20.17
CA ALA A 5 58.14 1.84 -21.13
C ALA A 5 56.62 2.09 -21.28
N GLY A 6 56.19 3.29 -20.85
CA GLY A 6 54.84 3.85 -20.98
C GLY A 6 54.57 4.77 -19.79
N LEU A 7 55.09 6.00 -19.69
CA LEU A 7 54.94 7.14 -20.61
C LEU A 7 53.48 7.38 -21.04
N SER A 8 52.56 7.65 -20.09
CA SER A 8 51.26 8.23 -20.43
C SER A 8 50.48 8.84 -19.25
N LEU A 9 51.08 9.73 -18.45
CA LEU A 9 50.29 10.47 -17.44
C LEU A 9 50.55 11.98 -17.40
N ALA A 10 51.69 12.46 -17.90
CA ALA A 10 52.02 13.89 -17.82
C ALA A 10 51.50 14.74 -19.00
N ILE A 11 51.02 14.13 -20.09
CA ILE A 11 50.59 14.89 -21.29
C ILE A 11 49.09 15.24 -21.28
N ARG A 12 48.26 14.56 -20.48
CA ARG A 12 46.81 14.86 -20.43
C ARG A 12 46.45 16.11 -19.63
N ALA A 13 47.38 16.66 -18.84
CA ALA A 13 47.13 17.84 -18.00
C ALA A 13 47.38 19.18 -18.72
N LEU A 14 48.06 19.19 -19.88
CA LEU A 14 48.37 20.44 -20.60
C LEU A 14 47.46 20.71 -21.81
N PHE A 15 46.61 19.77 -22.20
CA PHE A 15 45.64 19.96 -23.30
C PHE A 15 44.23 20.36 -22.84
N GLY A 16 43.99 20.50 -21.53
CA GLY A 16 42.69 20.89 -20.97
C GLY A 16 42.45 22.39 -20.81
N ILE A 17 43.38 23.25 -21.25
CA ILE A 17 43.30 24.71 -21.03
C ILE A 17 42.86 25.49 -22.30
N LEU A 18 42.65 24.83 -23.45
CA LEU A 18 42.23 25.51 -24.69
C LEU A 18 40.80 25.23 -25.19
N LEU A 19 40.03 24.42 -24.48
CA LEU A 19 38.59 24.27 -24.71
C LEU A 19 37.92 24.44 -23.35
N GLY A 20 37.18 25.53 -23.15
CA GLY A 20 36.59 25.91 -21.87
C GLY A 20 35.51 24.97 -21.38
N ILE A 21 35.91 23.79 -20.89
CA ILE A 21 35.03 22.87 -20.19
C ILE A 21 35.27 23.07 -18.70
N ALA A 22 34.33 23.71 -18.01
CA ALA A 22 34.29 23.74 -16.56
C ALA A 22 34.18 22.29 -16.06
N ALA A 23 35.12 21.86 -15.23
CA ALA A 23 34.96 20.65 -14.45
C ALA A 23 33.89 20.92 -13.39
N SER A 24 32.64 20.51 -13.64
CA SER A 24 31.65 20.32 -12.58
C SER A 24 32.00 19.03 -11.84
N THR A 25 32.57 19.18 -10.65
CA THR A 25 32.60 18.11 -9.66
C THR A 25 31.18 17.91 -9.15
N GLY A 26 30.56 16.78 -9.52
CA GLY A 26 29.30 16.32 -8.96
C GLY A 26 28.44 15.59 -9.98
N CYS A 27 28.38 14.27 -9.87
CA CYS A 27 27.27 13.35 -10.20
C CYS A 27 27.84 11.93 -10.27
N GLU A 28 27.76 11.18 -9.17
CA GLU A 28 28.08 9.75 -9.09
C GLU A 28 26.81 8.90 -9.07
N HIS A 29 25.98 9.01 -10.10
CA HIS A 29 25.05 7.93 -10.45
C HIS A 29 24.62 8.04 -11.92
N GLU A 30 24.67 6.90 -12.61
CA GLU A 30 24.41 6.77 -14.05
C GLU A 30 22.99 7.22 -14.42
N GLN A 31 22.88 8.39 -15.04
CA GLN A 31 21.70 8.79 -15.81
C GLN A 31 22.14 9.31 -17.19
N TYR A 32 21.50 8.79 -18.23
CA TYR A 32 21.77 9.15 -19.62
C TYR A 32 21.26 10.58 -19.90
N CYS A 33 22.17 11.55 -19.94
CA CYS A 33 21.88 12.92 -20.38
C CYS A 33 22.18 13.06 -21.89
N LEU A 34 21.21 13.56 -22.67
CA LEU A 34 21.44 14.07 -24.02
C LEU A 34 21.42 15.61 -23.96
N GLY A 35 22.57 16.21 -23.65
CA GLY A 35 22.76 17.67 -23.60
C GLY A 35 22.53 18.29 -22.21
N ASP A 36 22.28 19.60 -22.18
CA ASP A 36 22.17 20.43 -20.96
C ASP A 36 20.80 20.36 -20.25
N ASP A 37 19.88 19.51 -20.71
CA ASP A 37 18.55 19.31 -20.10
C ASP A 37 18.36 17.86 -19.63
N CYS A 38 18.28 17.68 -18.32
CA CYS A 38 17.93 16.41 -17.69
C CYS A 38 16.39 16.31 -17.57
N SER A 39 15.71 15.71 -18.56
CA SER A 39 14.26 15.49 -18.49
C SER A 39 13.93 14.09 -17.97
N LEU A 40 13.28 14.00 -16.80
CA LEU A 40 12.55 12.81 -16.36
C LEU A 40 11.22 12.70 -17.14
N ASN A 41 10.83 11.45 -17.44
CA ASN A 41 9.58 10.96 -18.04
C ASN A 41 8.35 11.93 -18.09
N PRO A 42 7.71 12.15 -19.25
CA PRO A 42 6.63 13.14 -19.42
C PRO A 42 5.24 12.63 -18.97
N SER A 43 5.01 12.39 -17.67
CA SER A 43 3.65 12.04 -17.21
C SER A 43 3.17 12.75 -15.94
N ILE A 44 3.91 13.70 -15.40
CA ILE A 44 3.36 14.61 -14.37
C ILE A 44 3.84 16.02 -14.69
N ASP A 45 3.11 16.70 -15.56
CA ASP A 45 3.16 18.16 -15.65
C ASP A 45 1.77 18.71 -15.35
N SER A 46 1.63 19.21 -14.13
CA SER A 46 0.81 20.38 -13.86
C SER A 46 1.45 21.13 -12.71
N GLY A 47 2.51 21.88 -13.03
CA GLY A 47 2.75 23.19 -12.40
C GLY A 47 3.55 23.23 -11.10
N THR A 48 4.77 23.75 -11.24
CA THR A 48 5.68 24.31 -10.22
C THR A 48 6.39 23.31 -9.30
N GLY A 49 7.72 23.26 -9.46
CA GLY A 49 8.58 22.25 -8.87
C GLY A 49 9.07 22.57 -7.46
N THR A 50 9.35 21.49 -6.74
CA THR A 50 10.55 21.17 -5.95
C THR A 50 10.35 19.72 -5.50
N VAL A 51 11.22 18.80 -5.89
CA VAL A 51 11.21 17.41 -5.38
C VAL A 51 11.91 17.38 -4.03
N ASP A 52 11.27 17.96 -3.03
CA ASP A 52 11.58 17.72 -1.63
C ASP A 52 10.67 16.58 -1.14
N ALA A 53 11.25 15.59 -0.47
CA ALA A 53 10.57 14.42 0.08
C ALA A 53 9.67 14.76 1.31
N ALA A 54 8.96 15.88 1.25
CA ALA A 54 8.09 16.37 2.31
C ALA A 54 6.98 17.27 1.75
N GLN A 55 6.31 16.87 0.66
CA GLN A 55 5.03 17.46 0.34
C GLN A 55 4.19 16.42 -0.39
N ASP A 56 3.42 15.65 0.36
CA ASP A 56 2.07 15.35 -0.07
C ASP A 56 1.32 16.68 0.16
N PRO A 57 1.13 17.55 -0.86
CA PRO A 57 0.26 18.69 -0.67
C PRO A 57 -1.11 18.07 -0.49
N GLY A 58 -1.54 17.97 0.76
CA GLY A 58 -2.85 17.47 1.12
C GLY A 58 -3.94 18.03 0.21
N CYS A 59 -5.09 17.37 0.15
CA CYS A 59 -6.12 17.74 -0.82
C CYS A 59 -6.76 19.11 -0.54
N GLU A 60 -7.17 19.80 -1.59
CA GLU A 60 -8.06 20.97 -1.56
C GLU A 60 -9.46 20.61 -2.06
N ASN A 61 -9.58 19.55 -2.87
CA ASN A 61 -10.83 18.99 -3.37
C ASN A 61 -10.68 17.48 -3.66
N ASP A 62 -11.80 16.82 -3.93
CA ASP A 62 -11.90 15.37 -4.10
C ASP A 62 -11.11 14.82 -5.32
N ASP A 63 -10.90 15.64 -6.36
CA ASP A 63 -10.20 15.23 -7.59
C ASP A 63 -8.71 14.94 -7.36
N GLN A 64 -8.16 15.43 -6.24
CA GLN A 64 -6.77 15.23 -5.86
C GLN A 64 -6.57 13.92 -5.07
N CYS A 65 -7.63 13.22 -4.73
CA CYS A 65 -7.56 12.05 -3.88
C CYS A 65 -7.56 10.72 -4.65
N PRO A 66 -6.81 9.71 -4.17
CA PRO A 66 -6.76 8.39 -4.80
C PRO A 66 -8.08 7.64 -4.60
N GLY A 67 -8.43 6.75 -5.52
CA GLY A 67 -9.80 6.21 -5.62
C GLY A 67 -10.38 5.51 -4.39
N PHE A 68 -9.58 4.99 -3.46
CA PHE A 68 -10.04 4.37 -2.20
C PHE A 68 -10.21 5.38 -1.04
N LEU A 69 -9.71 6.60 -1.20
CA LEU A 69 -9.86 7.74 -0.30
C LEU A 69 -10.46 8.91 -1.08
N SER A 70 -11.61 8.72 -1.73
CA SER A 70 -12.11 9.65 -2.75
C SER A 70 -12.60 11.01 -2.23
N VAL A 71 -12.56 11.27 -0.92
CA VAL A 71 -13.11 12.50 -0.33
C VAL A 71 -12.03 13.32 0.34
N CYS A 72 -12.01 14.62 0.03
CA CYS A 72 -11.11 15.55 0.65
C CYS A 72 -11.70 16.17 1.91
N LYS A 73 -11.04 15.92 3.05
CA LYS A 73 -11.33 16.62 4.30
C LYS A 73 -10.62 17.97 4.30
N THR A 74 -11.23 18.95 3.64
CA THR A 74 -10.68 20.30 3.42
C THR A 74 -10.25 21.07 4.68
N VAL A 75 -10.71 20.66 5.87
CA VAL A 75 -10.26 21.26 7.15
C VAL A 75 -8.85 20.80 7.54
N THR A 76 -8.51 19.55 7.26
CA THR A 76 -7.19 18.96 7.56
C THR A 76 -6.32 18.79 6.32
N HIS A 77 -6.90 19.01 5.12
CA HIS A 77 -6.29 18.71 3.83
C HIS A 77 -5.92 17.23 3.68
N GLU A 78 -6.69 16.32 4.29
CA GLU A 78 -6.42 14.88 4.23
C GLU A 78 -7.44 14.18 3.33
N CYS A 79 -6.96 13.28 2.47
CA CYS A 79 -7.83 12.36 1.74
C CYS A 79 -8.34 11.27 2.68
N VAL A 80 -9.66 11.12 2.74
CA VAL A 80 -10.36 10.15 3.58
C VAL A 80 -11.33 9.33 2.73
N SER A 81 -11.79 8.19 3.24
CA SER A 81 -12.78 7.39 2.51
C SER A 81 -14.16 8.06 2.50
N CYS A 82 -14.53 8.77 3.58
CA CYS A 82 -15.85 9.41 3.66
C CYS A 82 -15.92 10.57 4.67
N LEU A 83 -16.87 11.48 4.42
CA LEU A 83 -17.35 12.49 5.36
C LEU A 83 -18.85 12.35 5.66
N SER A 84 -19.54 11.48 4.92
CA SER A 84 -20.94 11.15 5.06
C SER A 84 -21.25 9.77 4.46
N ASP A 85 -22.40 9.20 4.79
CA ASP A 85 -22.85 7.91 4.22
C ASP A 85 -22.99 7.95 2.69
N ALA A 86 -23.17 9.15 2.09
CA ALA A 86 -23.28 9.32 0.64
C ALA A 86 -21.95 9.04 -0.11
N ASP A 87 -20.84 9.13 0.61
CA ASP A 87 -19.49 8.92 0.05
C ASP A 87 -19.11 7.44 0.01
N CYS A 88 -19.98 6.55 0.50
CA CYS A 88 -19.76 5.11 0.54
C CYS A 88 -20.68 4.37 -0.44
N PRO A 89 -20.44 4.48 -1.77
CA PRO A 89 -21.23 3.79 -2.78
C PRO A 89 -20.96 2.27 -2.79
N LEU A 90 -21.94 1.52 -3.31
CA LEU A 90 -21.87 0.07 -3.55
C LEU A 90 -20.55 -0.35 -4.23
N PRO A 91 -19.96 -1.51 -3.87
CA PRO A 91 -20.63 -2.69 -3.32
C PRO A 91 -20.88 -2.67 -1.81
N ARG A 92 -20.30 -1.72 -1.07
CA ARG A 92 -20.66 -1.50 0.34
C ARG A 92 -21.77 -0.45 0.37
N THR A 93 -23.00 -0.82 0.71
CA THR A 93 -24.02 0.11 1.23
C THR A 93 -23.52 0.65 2.56
N GLY A 94 -22.47 1.46 2.51
CA GLY A 94 -21.62 1.73 3.65
C GLY A 94 -22.15 2.87 4.49
N ARG A 95 -21.98 2.73 5.80
CA ARG A 95 -22.07 3.85 6.73
C ARG A 95 -20.69 4.50 6.83
N CYS A 96 -20.64 5.81 6.99
CA CYS A 96 -19.40 6.51 7.25
C CYS A 96 -19.15 6.57 8.76
N ASP A 97 -18.10 5.89 9.24
CA ASP A 97 -17.62 6.11 10.60
C ASP A 97 -16.88 7.44 10.66
N LEU A 98 -17.58 8.48 11.11
CA LEU A 98 -17.04 9.84 11.21
C LEU A 98 -15.86 9.97 12.18
N ASN A 99 -15.67 9.03 13.11
CA ASN A 99 -14.51 9.04 14.01
C ASN A 99 -13.23 8.57 13.31
N ARG A 100 -13.38 7.67 12.33
CA ARG A 100 -12.26 7.09 11.57
C ARG A 100 -12.16 7.64 10.14
N ASN A 101 -13.19 8.37 9.69
CA ASN A 101 -13.39 8.81 8.30
C ASN A 101 -13.29 7.64 7.29
N GLN A 102 -13.85 6.49 7.67
CA GLN A 102 -13.79 5.24 6.92
C GLN A 102 -15.19 4.71 6.59
N CYS A 103 -15.35 4.18 5.38
CA CYS A 103 -16.55 3.47 4.98
C CYS A 103 -16.58 2.08 5.62
N VAL A 104 -17.59 1.84 6.43
CA VAL A 104 -17.87 0.57 7.10
C VAL A 104 -19.20 0.01 6.62
N GLN A 105 -19.47 -1.28 6.81
CA GLN A 105 -20.79 -1.82 6.45
C GLN A 105 -21.87 -1.39 7.45
N CYS A 106 -21.50 -1.24 8.72
CA CYS A 106 -22.45 -0.95 9.79
C CYS A 106 -21.85 -0.04 10.88
N LEU A 107 -22.71 0.75 11.51
CA LEU A 107 -22.42 1.44 12.78
C LEU A 107 -23.27 0.89 13.92
N SER A 108 -24.29 0.11 13.58
CA SER A 108 -25.23 -0.52 14.51
C SER A 108 -25.81 -1.78 13.88
N ALA A 109 -26.41 -2.66 14.71
CA ALA A 109 -27.07 -3.87 14.22
C ALA A 109 -28.23 -3.59 13.25
N ALA A 110 -28.80 -2.37 13.23
CA ALA A 110 -29.86 -1.99 12.31
C ALA A 110 -29.39 -1.79 10.86
N ASP A 111 -28.08 -1.67 10.65
CA ASP A 111 -27.47 -1.53 9.32
C ASP A 111 -27.26 -2.87 8.61
N CYS A 112 -27.31 -3.96 9.37
CA CYS A 112 -27.07 -5.31 8.87
C CYS A 112 -28.38 -6.00 8.48
N SER A 113 -28.26 -7.09 7.72
CA SER A 113 -29.44 -7.90 7.35
C SER A 113 -30.04 -8.56 8.59
N SER A 114 -31.31 -8.95 8.48
CA SER A 114 -31.98 -9.64 9.59
C SER A 114 -31.22 -10.90 10.01
N GLY A 115 -30.77 -10.94 11.26
CA GLY A 115 -30.02 -12.06 11.83
C GLY A 115 -28.51 -11.84 11.91
N GLU A 116 -27.99 -10.74 11.36
CA GLU A 116 -26.59 -10.34 11.52
C GLU A 116 -26.42 -9.36 12.68
N VAL A 117 -25.18 -9.24 13.15
CA VAL A 117 -24.76 -8.25 14.13
C VAL A 117 -23.66 -7.37 13.56
N CYS A 118 -23.57 -6.14 14.07
CA CYS A 118 -22.51 -5.23 13.66
C CYS A 118 -21.28 -5.40 14.54
N VAL A 119 -20.14 -5.74 13.94
CA VAL A 119 -18.86 -5.83 14.65
C VAL A 119 -18.23 -4.45 14.70
N ALA A 120 -18.10 -3.86 15.89
CA ALA A 120 -17.69 -2.45 16.07
C ALA A 120 -16.30 -2.10 15.49
N THR A 121 -15.43 -3.08 15.26
CA THR A 121 -14.16 -2.92 14.57
C THR A 121 -13.84 -4.25 13.89
N PRO A 122 -13.81 -4.33 12.55
CA PRO A 122 -13.67 -3.22 11.58
C PRO A 122 -14.94 -2.46 11.17
N GLY A 123 -16.14 -2.79 11.67
CA GLY A 123 -17.41 -2.19 11.21
C GLY A 123 -18.12 -3.02 10.14
N ASP A 124 -17.89 -4.34 10.13
CA ASP A 124 -18.52 -5.26 9.20
C ASP A 124 -19.73 -5.97 9.83
N CYS A 125 -20.72 -6.29 9.01
CA CYS A 125 -21.82 -7.16 9.42
C CYS A 125 -21.34 -8.60 9.47
N ALA A 126 -21.64 -9.30 10.55
CA ALA A 126 -21.23 -10.68 10.75
C ALA A 126 -22.39 -11.54 11.25
N THR A 127 -22.34 -12.81 10.90
CA THR A 127 -23.25 -13.83 11.43
C THR A 127 -22.92 -14.08 12.91
N PRO A 128 -23.87 -13.92 13.84
CA PRO A 128 -23.64 -14.25 15.24
C PRO A 128 -23.51 -15.76 15.44
N CYS A 129 -22.71 -16.16 16.41
CA CYS A 129 -22.51 -17.56 16.75
C CYS A 129 -22.25 -17.77 18.24
N THR A 130 -22.55 -18.98 18.68
CA THR A 130 -22.23 -19.56 19.99
C THR A 130 -21.34 -20.80 19.85
N SER A 131 -21.20 -21.33 18.63
CA SER A 131 -20.33 -22.47 18.32
C SER A 131 -19.96 -22.50 16.84
N ALA A 132 -18.80 -23.08 16.50
CA ALA A 132 -18.29 -23.16 15.13
C ALA A 132 -19.24 -23.86 14.14
N SER A 133 -20.13 -24.75 14.60
CA SER A 133 -21.13 -25.41 13.76
C SER A 133 -22.16 -24.46 13.11
N GLN A 134 -22.24 -23.21 13.56
CA GLN A 134 -23.11 -22.16 13.01
C GLN A 134 -22.39 -21.29 11.98
N CYS A 135 -21.08 -21.50 11.82
CA CYS A 135 -20.24 -20.80 10.87
C CYS A 135 -19.99 -21.76 9.70
N ASP A 136 -20.91 -21.77 8.73
CA ASP A 136 -20.86 -22.67 7.58
C ASP A 136 -20.19 -22.00 6.36
N ASP A 137 -19.35 -22.79 5.66
CA ASP A 137 -18.47 -22.40 4.54
C ASP A 137 -19.20 -21.93 3.26
N SER A 138 -20.48 -21.57 3.36
CA SER A 138 -21.35 -21.18 2.24
C SER A 138 -21.11 -19.74 1.76
N GLY A 139 -20.45 -18.91 2.58
CA GLY A 139 -20.17 -17.51 2.28
C GLY A 139 -18.89 -17.33 1.46
N PRO A 140 -18.76 -16.24 0.67
CA PRO A 140 -17.57 -15.94 -0.14
C PRO A 140 -16.29 -15.67 0.67
N LEU A 141 -16.34 -15.82 2.00
CA LEU A 141 -15.29 -15.45 2.96
C LEU A 141 -14.90 -16.57 3.95
N PHE A 142 -15.14 -17.86 3.67
CA PHE A 142 -14.62 -19.01 4.45
C PHE A 142 -14.58 -18.78 5.99
N SER A 143 -15.71 -18.41 6.60
CA SER A 143 -15.77 -18.15 8.04
C SER A 143 -16.15 -19.42 8.79
N SER A 144 -15.16 -20.20 9.21
CA SER A 144 -15.37 -21.53 9.83
C SER A 144 -15.29 -21.51 11.36
N PHE A 145 -14.88 -20.38 11.96
CA PHE A 145 -14.64 -20.28 13.40
C PHE A 145 -15.62 -19.34 14.06
N CYS A 146 -15.95 -19.64 15.32
CA CYS A 146 -16.76 -18.78 16.16
C CYS A 146 -15.86 -18.12 17.20
N ASP A 147 -15.72 -16.79 17.14
CA ASP A 147 -14.96 -16.04 18.14
C ASP A 147 -15.78 -15.98 19.45
N PRO A 148 -15.31 -16.58 20.55
CA PRO A 148 -16.06 -16.60 21.81
C PRO A 148 -16.10 -15.24 22.53
N ALA A 149 -15.22 -14.30 22.19
CA ALA A 149 -15.20 -12.96 22.76
C ALA A 149 -16.13 -12.01 22.00
N LEU A 150 -16.22 -12.17 20.68
CA LEU A 150 -17.06 -11.33 19.82
C LEU A 150 -18.44 -11.97 19.51
N GLU A 151 -18.63 -13.25 19.79
CA GLU A 151 -19.84 -14.05 19.48
C GLU A 151 -20.26 -13.97 17.99
N VAL A 152 -19.27 -13.94 17.10
CA VAL A 152 -19.46 -13.86 15.64
C VAL A 152 -18.58 -14.83 14.88
N CYS A 153 -19.03 -15.20 13.68
CA CYS A 153 -18.26 -16.02 12.78
C CYS A 153 -17.10 -15.23 12.18
N VAL A 154 -15.90 -15.82 12.23
CA VAL A 154 -14.64 -15.26 11.75
C VAL A 154 -13.90 -16.29 10.89
N GLN A 155 -12.94 -15.82 10.09
CA GLN A 155 -12.10 -16.69 9.24
C GLN A 155 -11.05 -17.45 10.04
N CYS A 156 -10.61 -16.90 11.16
CA CYS A 156 -9.53 -17.44 11.97
C CYS A 156 -9.64 -16.94 13.41
N LEU A 157 -9.04 -17.69 14.32
CA LEU A 157 -8.77 -17.29 15.70
C LEU A 157 -7.26 -17.19 15.96
N GLU A 158 -6.45 -17.93 15.20
CA GLU A 158 -5.00 -17.94 15.25
C GLU A 158 -4.37 -18.11 13.87
N ASP A 159 -3.07 -17.80 13.74
CA ASP A 159 -2.36 -17.82 12.45
C ASP A 159 -2.42 -19.19 11.76
N THR A 160 -2.44 -20.28 12.53
CA THR A 160 -2.51 -21.64 11.99
C THR A 160 -3.82 -21.94 11.25
N ASP A 161 -4.89 -21.20 11.54
CA ASP A 161 -6.16 -21.32 10.82
C ASP A 161 -6.04 -20.80 9.38
N CYS A 162 -5.12 -19.87 9.14
CA CYS A 162 -4.88 -19.25 7.84
C CYS A 162 -3.86 -20.00 6.97
N ALA A 163 -3.29 -21.11 7.45
CA ALA A 163 -2.22 -21.84 6.77
C ALA A 163 -2.63 -22.38 5.37
N VAL A 164 -3.93 -22.62 5.16
CA VAL A 164 -4.48 -23.12 3.89
C VAL A 164 -4.74 -22.00 2.87
N LEU A 165 -4.84 -20.75 3.32
CA LEU A 165 -5.12 -19.56 2.50
C LEU A 165 -3.86 -18.83 2.02
N GLY A 166 -2.67 -19.31 2.38
CA GLY A 166 -1.36 -18.75 1.95
C GLY A 166 -1.10 -18.77 0.43
N SER A 167 -2.10 -19.06 -0.40
CA SER A 167 -2.04 -18.95 -1.86
C SER A 167 -2.74 -17.70 -2.43
N ILE A 168 -3.44 -16.89 -1.62
CA ILE A 168 -4.23 -15.76 -2.13
C ILE A 168 -3.37 -14.49 -2.38
N GLY A 169 -2.12 -14.44 -1.91
CA GLY A 169 -1.38 -13.18 -1.95
C GLY A 169 0.13 -13.28 -1.95
N GLY A 170 0.74 -14.17 -2.75
CA GLY A 170 2.17 -14.10 -3.11
C GLY A 170 3.21 -14.20 -1.98
N GLY A 171 2.79 -14.39 -0.74
CA GLY A 171 3.64 -14.61 0.42
C GLY A 171 4.47 -15.89 0.33
N ALA A 172 5.47 -16.03 1.19
CA ALA A 172 6.22 -17.27 1.29
C ALA A 172 5.24 -18.45 1.47
N ILE A 173 5.40 -19.50 0.66
CA ILE A 173 4.45 -20.61 0.56
C ILE A 173 4.09 -21.12 1.97
N GLY A 174 2.85 -20.82 2.43
CA GLY A 174 2.30 -21.33 3.70
C GLY A 174 2.22 -20.38 4.90
N ALA A 175 2.52 -19.08 4.77
CA ALA A 175 2.30 -18.12 5.86
C ALA A 175 0.99 -17.34 5.64
N GLY A 176 -0.07 -17.71 6.35
CA GLY A 176 -1.25 -16.87 6.54
C GLY A 176 -1.29 -16.39 7.98
N TYR A 177 -1.72 -15.16 8.22
CA TYR A 177 -1.81 -14.56 9.55
C TYR A 177 -3.26 -14.24 9.87
N CYS A 178 -3.64 -14.42 11.12
CA CYS A 178 -4.93 -13.99 11.61
C CYS A 178 -4.84 -12.56 12.13
N GLU A 179 -5.58 -11.66 11.50
CA GLU A 179 -5.70 -10.26 11.90
C GLU A 179 -7.17 -9.91 12.08
N LEU A 180 -7.58 -9.62 13.32
CA LEU A 180 -8.94 -9.23 13.68
C LEU A 180 -10.03 -10.19 13.12
N GLY A 181 -9.77 -11.50 13.18
CA GLY A 181 -10.70 -12.53 12.70
C GLY A 181 -10.74 -12.69 11.18
N SER A 182 -9.82 -12.04 10.44
CA SER A 182 -9.65 -12.19 8.99
C SER A 182 -8.26 -12.72 8.66
N CYS A 183 -8.18 -13.62 7.69
CA CYS A 183 -6.89 -14.10 7.21
C CYS A 183 -6.25 -13.10 6.25
N VAL A 184 -5.01 -12.72 6.55
CA VAL A 184 -4.16 -11.89 5.70
C VAL A 184 -2.91 -12.67 5.27
N GLY A 185 -2.36 -12.33 4.11
CA GLY A 185 -1.14 -12.95 3.57
C GLY A 185 0.16 -12.38 4.15
N CYS A 186 0.10 -11.25 4.87
CA CYS A 186 1.26 -10.61 5.47
C CYS A 186 0.87 -9.64 6.59
N ARG A 187 1.78 -9.38 7.54
CA ARG A 187 1.69 -8.29 8.53
C ARG A 187 2.70 -7.18 8.26
N SER A 188 3.78 -7.53 7.55
CA SER A 188 4.92 -6.69 7.26
C SER A 188 5.56 -7.11 5.93
N ASN A 189 6.45 -6.28 5.40
CA ASN A 189 7.17 -6.59 4.16
C ASN A 189 8.06 -7.85 4.30
N ASP A 190 8.53 -8.18 5.50
CA ASP A 190 9.37 -9.35 5.77
C ASP A 190 8.62 -10.68 5.57
N ASP A 191 7.29 -10.65 5.59
CA ASP A 191 6.44 -11.82 5.35
C ASP A 191 6.32 -12.17 3.85
N CYS A 192 6.78 -11.27 3.00
CA CYS A 192 6.59 -11.32 1.57
C CYS A 192 7.85 -11.77 0.82
N THR A 193 7.66 -12.24 -0.42
CA THR A 193 8.77 -12.71 -1.27
C THR A 193 9.28 -11.61 -2.20
N GLU A 194 10.47 -11.79 -2.78
CA GLU A 194 11.04 -10.89 -3.80
C GLU A 194 10.11 -10.64 -5.01
N ALA A 195 9.20 -11.57 -5.31
CA ALA A 195 8.23 -11.39 -6.40
C ALA A 195 7.15 -10.35 -6.04
N SER A 196 6.88 -10.16 -4.75
CA SER A 196 5.86 -9.26 -4.23
C SER A 196 6.28 -8.71 -2.86
N PRO A 197 7.33 -7.87 -2.76
CA PRO A 197 8.02 -7.60 -1.48
C PRO A 197 7.26 -6.65 -0.54
N ARG A 198 6.09 -6.15 -0.94
CA ARG A 198 5.34 -5.15 -0.16
C ARG A 198 4.10 -5.74 0.44
N CYS A 199 3.94 -5.61 1.76
CA CYS A 199 2.70 -5.89 2.42
C CYS A 199 1.78 -4.67 2.38
N ILE A 200 0.72 -4.73 1.58
CA ILE A 200 -0.24 -3.64 1.42
C ILE A 200 -1.62 -4.20 1.77
N LEU A 201 -2.22 -3.68 2.84
CA LEU A 201 -3.54 -4.11 3.32
C LEU A 201 -3.64 -5.64 3.53
N GLY A 202 -2.58 -6.25 4.07
CA GLY A 202 -2.54 -7.68 4.33
C GLY A 202 -2.33 -8.56 3.10
N ILE A 203 -1.97 -7.98 1.94
CA ILE A 203 -1.70 -8.71 0.70
C ILE A 203 -0.28 -8.37 0.23
N CYS A 204 0.52 -9.39 -0.11
CA CYS A 204 1.81 -9.13 -0.75
C CYS A 204 1.59 -8.68 -2.20
N SER A 205 2.04 -7.48 -2.51
CA SER A 205 1.92 -6.86 -3.83
C SER A 205 3.29 -6.65 -4.47
N PRO A 206 3.37 -6.74 -5.81
CA PRO A 206 4.58 -6.37 -6.55
C PRO A 206 4.88 -4.87 -6.41
N CYS A 207 6.14 -4.51 -6.68
CA CYS A 207 6.54 -3.11 -6.81
C CYS A 207 5.73 -2.44 -7.93
N SER A 208 5.14 -1.26 -7.67
CA SER A 208 4.49 -0.47 -8.71
C SER A 208 5.48 0.47 -9.44
N GLY A 209 6.70 0.59 -8.93
CA GLY A 209 7.84 1.30 -9.51
C GLY A 209 9.15 1.09 -8.71
N SER A 210 10.27 1.63 -9.21
CA SER A 210 11.60 1.49 -8.57
C SER A 210 11.73 2.25 -7.23
N GLY A 211 10.90 3.26 -6.99
CA GLY A 211 10.86 4.00 -5.73
C GLY A 211 10.12 3.28 -4.60
N ASP A 212 9.29 2.28 -4.92
CA ASP A 212 8.50 1.53 -3.94
C ASP A 212 9.29 0.41 -3.22
N CYS A 213 10.46 0.06 -3.76
CA CYS A 213 11.20 -1.15 -3.39
C CYS A 213 12.65 -0.86 -2.98
N SER A 214 12.85 0.29 -2.32
CA SER A 214 14.10 0.58 -1.63
C SER A 214 14.06 -0.11 -0.25
N LEU A 215 14.70 -1.27 -0.16
CA LEU A 215 15.07 -1.94 1.09
C LEU A 215 16.17 -1.15 1.81
#